data_AF-A0A1B6E9Z5-F1
#
_entry.id   AF-A0A1B6E9Z5-F1
#
_cell.length_a   1.000
_cell.length_b   1.000
_cell.length_c   1.000
_cell.angle_alpha   90.00
_cell.angle_beta   90.00
_cell.angle_gamma   90.00
#
_symmetry.space_group_name_H-M   'P 1'
#
loop_
_entity.id
_entity.type
_entity.pdbx_description
1 polymer ?
#
loop_
_entity_poly.entity_id
_entity_poly.type
_entity_poly.pdbx_seq_one_letter_code
_entity_poly.pdbx_strand_id
1 'polypeptide(L)'
;VWERGNITVNIMIGTTVRADIPKEFLNRISNWTPSEVKDAVRSSLLGKLGLAEEALQRYNSTSLGLAAMITDIRTLCPLLNMARKIPNATTFYVVNQNREDNTDVGIDVEAILGRYQGTSTVTRQYVKAMRQLFFRFINFDTLSEGKNNKLLLIDRDAHVVNEYKNCDFWISRGIVPLYGKID
;
A
#
# COMPACT_ATOMS: atom_id res chain seq x y z
N VAL A 1 -20.24 -2.74 -7.74
CA VAL A 1 -20.02 -4.12 -8.25
C VAL A 1 -19.73 -5.08 -7.10
N TRP A 2 -18.75 -4.79 -6.24
CA TRP A 2 -18.31 -5.66 -5.14
C TRP A 2 -19.30 -5.83 -3.97
N GLU A 3 -20.21 -4.87 -3.75
CA GLU A 3 -21.18 -4.91 -2.63
C GLU A 3 -22.47 -5.71 -2.94
N ARG A 4 -22.66 -6.19 -4.18
CA ARG A 4 -23.97 -6.71 -4.65
C ARG A 4 -24.00 -8.18 -5.06
N GLY A 5 -22.98 -8.98 -4.73
CA GLY A 5 -22.97 -10.41 -5.08
C GLY A 5 -22.38 -11.29 -3.98
N ASN A 6 -22.92 -12.50 -3.81
CA ASN A 6 -22.24 -13.57 -3.09
C ASN A 6 -21.00 -13.98 -3.90
N ILE A 7 -19.87 -13.34 -3.61
CA ILE A 7 -18.58 -13.75 -4.15
C ILE A 7 -18.20 -15.06 -3.45
N THR A 8 -18.10 -16.13 -4.25
CA THR A 8 -17.76 -17.49 -3.79
C THR A 8 -16.29 -17.84 -4.01
N VAL A 9 -15.50 -16.90 -4.53
CA VAL A 9 -14.07 -17.09 -4.81
C VAL A 9 -13.23 -16.39 -3.75
N ASN A 10 -12.09 -16.98 -3.39
CA ASN A 10 -11.11 -16.30 -2.55
C ASN A 10 -10.38 -15.24 -3.37
N ILE A 11 -10.19 -14.06 -2.78
CA ILE A 11 -9.59 -12.93 -3.46
C ILE A 11 -8.35 -12.49 -2.68
N MET A 12 -7.24 -12.36 -3.41
CA MET A 12 -6.05 -11.69 -2.91
C MET A 12 -5.92 -10.35 -3.63
N ILE A 13 -5.87 -9.27 -2.86
CA ILE A 13 -5.65 -7.91 -3.35
C ILE A 13 -4.39 -7.41 -2.67
N GLY A 14 -3.58 -6.64 -3.35
CA GLY A 14 -2.50 -5.97 -2.66
C GLY A 14 -1.87 -4.86 -3.47
N THR A 15 -0.91 -4.21 -2.83
CA THR A 15 -0.21 -3.06 -3.36
C THR A 15 1.14 -2.91 -2.66
N THR A 16 1.94 -1.96 -3.13
CA THR A 16 3.21 -1.57 -2.51
C THR A 16 3.06 -0.20 -1.87
N VAL A 17 3.82 0.08 -0.82
CA VAL A 17 3.79 1.39 -0.13
C VAL A 17 4.27 2.56 -1.00
N ARG A 18 4.78 2.28 -2.21
CA ARG A 18 5.14 3.30 -3.21
C ARG A 18 4.61 2.99 -4.61
N ALA A 19 3.41 2.40 -4.70
CA ALA A 19 2.77 2.05 -5.97
C ALA A 19 2.58 3.26 -6.91
N ASP A 20 2.39 4.47 -6.38
CA ASP A 20 2.12 5.70 -7.16
C ASP A 20 3.37 6.56 -7.39
N ILE A 21 4.56 6.00 -7.20
CA ILE A 21 5.79 6.77 -7.11
C ILE A 21 6.73 6.36 -8.25
N PRO A 22 6.45 6.84 -9.48
CA PRO A 22 7.35 6.62 -10.59
C PRO A 22 8.69 7.32 -10.35
N LYS A 23 9.75 6.79 -10.94
CA LYS A 23 11.12 7.29 -10.76
C LYS A 23 11.24 8.76 -11.13
N GLU A 24 10.51 9.20 -12.15
CA GLU A 24 10.46 10.59 -12.59
C GLU A 24 9.86 11.50 -11.52
N PHE A 25 8.83 11.05 -10.80
CA PHE A 25 8.24 11.82 -9.70
C PHE A 25 9.22 11.94 -8.54
N LEU A 26 9.84 10.82 -8.12
CA LEU A 26 10.88 10.85 -7.08
C LEU A 26 12.02 11.78 -7.43
N ASN A 27 12.53 11.72 -8.66
CA ASN A 27 13.63 12.58 -9.09
C ASN A 27 13.26 14.06 -9.07
N ARG A 28 11.98 14.41 -9.32
CA ARG A 28 11.51 15.80 -9.25
C ARG A 28 11.44 16.34 -7.83
N ILE A 29 11.13 15.47 -6.86
CA ILE A 29 10.96 15.88 -5.46
C ILE A 29 12.16 15.51 -4.58
N SER A 30 13.18 14.84 -5.10
CA SER A 30 14.30 14.29 -4.33
C SER A 30 15.09 15.35 -3.56
N ASN A 31 15.20 16.56 -4.13
CA ASN A 31 15.91 17.69 -3.54
C ASN A 31 14.99 18.67 -2.80
N TRP A 32 13.70 18.36 -2.65
CA TRP A 32 12.78 19.25 -1.93
C TRP A 32 13.15 19.34 -0.46
N THR A 33 13.21 20.57 0.03
CA THR A 33 13.35 20.92 1.42
C THR A 33 12.08 20.61 2.22
N PRO A 34 12.17 20.47 3.55
CA PRO A 34 10.98 20.32 4.38
C PRO A 34 9.97 21.45 4.24
N SER A 35 10.40 22.69 3.95
CA SER A 35 9.48 23.81 3.68
C SER A 35 8.71 23.62 2.39
N GLU A 36 9.37 23.22 1.30
CA GLU A 36 8.71 22.98 0.02
C GLU A 36 7.66 21.85 0.13
N VAL A 37 7.97 20.79 0.88
CA VAL A 37 7.00 19.73 1.19
C VAL A 37 5.81 20.29 1.97
N LYS A 38 6.05 21.08 3.03
CA LYS A 38 4.97 21.69 3.82
C LYS A 38 4.08 22.59 2.97
N ASP A 39 4.67 23.41 2.12
CA ASP A 39 3.95 24.33 1.24
C ASP A 39 3.13 23.58 0.19
N ALA A 40 3.67 22.49 -0.37
CA ALA A 40 2.92 21.61 -1.27
C ALA A 40 1.72 20.95 -0.56
N VAL A 41 1.88 20.46 0.67
CA VAL A 41 0.76 19.86 1.43
C VAL A 41 -0.29 20.92 1.81
N ARG A 42 0.13 22.09 2.28
CA ARG A 42 -0.77 23.19 2.67
C ARG A 42 -1.50 23.82 1.49
N SER A 43 -0.91 23.82 0.30
CA SER A 43 -1.57 24.29 -0.93
C SER A 43 -2.49 23.24 -1.59
N SER A 44 -2.43 21.98 -1.15
CA SER A 44 -3.26 20.89 -1.66
C SER A 44 -4.70 20.93 -1.14
N LEU A 45 -5.53 19.98 -1.61
CA LEU A 45 -6.86 19.74 -1.05
C LEU A 45 -6.82 19.50 0.46
N LEU A 46 -5.78 18.83 0.98
CA LEU A 46 -5.65 18.58 2.43
C LEU A 46 -5.53 19.89 3.21
N GLY A 47 -4.84 20.89 2.67
CA GLY A 47 -4.77 22.22 3.26
C GLY A 47 -6.12 22.93 3.27
N LYS A 48 -6.86 22.87 2.16
CA LYS A 48 -8.22 23.44 2.06
C LYS A 48 -9.21 22.79 3.04
N LEU A 49 -8.99 21.54 3.40
CA LEU A 49 -9.80 20.79 4.36
C LEU A 49 -9.28 20.89 5.82
N GLY A 50 -8.23 21.66 6.08
CA GLY A 50 -7.65 21.80 7.42
C GLY A 50 -6.92 20.55 7.94
N LEU A 51 -6.52 19.64 7.04
CA LEU A 51 -5.86 18.38 7.36
C LEU A 51 -4.34 18.39 7.13
N ALA A 52 -3.78 19.51 6.68
CA ALA A 52 -2.37 19.59 6.29
C ALA A 52 -1.38 19.26 7.42
N GLU A 53 -1.58 19.82 8.62
CA GLU A 53 -0.63 19.59 9.74
C GLU A 53 -0.67 18.14 10.24
N GLU A 54 -1.86 17.56 10.33
CA GLU A 54 -2.03 16.14 10.66
C GLU A 54 -1.40 15.23 9.61
N ALA A 55 -1.52 15.58 8.33
CA ALA A 55 -0.86 14.87 7.24
C ALA A 55 0.67 14.94 7.38
N LEU A 56 1.22 16.13 7.63
CA LEU A 56 2.66 16.33 7.82
C LEU A 56 3.20 15.60 9.04
N GLN A 57 2.42 15.47 10.11
CA GLN A 57 2.78 14.70 11.30
C GLN A 57 2.83 13.19 11.01
N ARG A 58 1.88 12.66 10.24
CA ARG A 58 1.79 11.23 9.93
C ARG A 58 2.90 10.74 9.01
N TYR A 59 3.31 11.57 8.05
CA TYR A 59 4.23 11.17 6.99
C TYR A 59 5.63 11.78 7.13
N ASN A 60 5.81 12.70 8.08
CA ASN A 60 6.95 13.61 8.17
C ASN A 60 7.05 14.56 6.97
N SER A 61 7.65 15.74 7.17
CA SER A 61 7.86 16.73 6.12
C SER A 61 9.07 16.39 5.23
N THR A 62 9.06 15.20 4.62
CA THR A 62 10.12 14.73 3.71
C THR A 62 9.53 14.35 2.35
N SER A 63 10.34 14.34 1.30
CA SER A 63 9.90 13.93 -0.04
C SER A 63 9.40 12.48 -0.07
N LEU A 64 10.04 11.59 0.69
CA LEU A 64 9.58 10.20 0.85
C LEU A 64 8.27 10.11 1.63
N GLY A 65 8.08 10.98 2.63
CA GLY A 65 6.81 11.14 3.34
C GLY A 65 5.68 11.59 2.43
N LEU A 66 5.93 12.62 1.61
CA LEU A 66 4.98 13.10 0.60
C LEU A 66 4.61 12.00 -0.40
N ALA A 67 5.59 11.25 -0.87
CA ALA A 67 5.40 10.12 -1.76
C ALA A 67 4.52 9.01 -1.13
N ALA A 68 4.81 8.63 0.12
CA ALA A 68 4.00 7.66 0.86
C ALA A 68 2.56 8.17 1.08
N MET A 69 2.38 9.45 1.42
CA MET A 69 1.06 10.06 1.58
C MET A 69 0.24 10.00 0.29
N ILE A 70 0.86 10.33 -0.84
CA ILE A 70 0.22 10.26 -2.16
C ILE A 70 -0.22 8.82 -2.45
N THR A 71 0.66 7.84 -2.24
CA THR A 71 0.34 6.41 -2.47
C THR A 71 -0.79 5.93 -1.57
N ASP A 72 -0.76 6.30 -0.28
CA ASP A 72 -1.79 5.93 0.67
C ASP A 72 -3.16 6.46 0.25
N ILE A 73 -3.26 7.76 -0.04
CA ILE A 73 -4.53 8.40 -0.41
C ILE A 73 -5.04 7.91 -1.77
N ARG A 74 -4.14 7.77 -2.76
CA ARG A 74 -4.53 7.51 -4.15
C ARG A 74 -4.75 6.04 -4.45
N THR A 75 -4.02 5.12 -3.83
CA THR A 75 -4.06 3.70 -4.19
C THR A 75 -4.28 2.79 -3.00
N LEU A 76 -3.41 2.83 -1.99
CA LEU A 76 -3.42 1.80 -0.93
C LEU A 76 -4.70 1.84 -0.10
N CYS A 77 -5.10 3.01 0.38
CA CYS A 77 -6.29 3.13 1.21
C CYS A 77 -7.60 2.91 0.45
N PRO A 78 -7.78 3.41 -0.80
CA PRO A 78 -8.91 3.03 -1.64
C PRO A 78 -9.03 1.51 -1.84
N LEU A 79 -7.92 0.84 -2.16
CA LEU A 79 -7.90 -0.62 -2.35
C LEU A 79 -8.19 -1.37 -1.05
N LEU A 80 -7.63 -0.94 0.08
CA LEU A 80 -7.91 -1.53 1.39
C LEU A 80 -9.38 -1.33 1.80
N ASN A 81 -9.93 -0.13 1.57
CA ASN A 81 -11.34 0.16 1.82
C ASN A 81 -12.25 -0.71 0.97
N MET A 82 -11.91 -0.92 -0.31
CA MET A 82 -12.63 -1.85 -1.18
C MET A 82 -12.52 -3.29 -0.68
N ALA A 83 -11.32 -3.75 -0.33
CA ALA A 83 -11.09 -5.12 0.17
C ALA A 83 -11.88 -5.42 1.44
N ARG A 84 -11.99 -4.46 2.36
CA ARG A 84 -12.80 -4.57 3.58
C ARG A 84 -14.31 -4.71 3.32
N LYS A 85 -14.79 -4.23 2.16
CA LYS A 85 -16.20 -4.30 1.75
C LYS A 85 -16.56 -5.57 1.00
N ILE A 86 -15.57 -6.35 0.55
CA ILE A 86 -15.82 -7.60 -0.15
C ILE A 86 -16.28 -8.64 0.89
N PRO A 87 -17.48 -9.21 0.75
CA PRO A 87 -17.93 -10.30 1.60
C PRO A 87 -17.11 -11.57 1.27
N ASN A 88 -16.75 -12.33 2.31
CA ASN A 88 -15.90 -13.53 2.26
C ASN A 88 -14.40 -13.28 2.00
N ALA A 89 -13.60 -14.26 2.44
CA ALA A 89 -12.15 -14.28 2.66
C ALA A 89 -11.27 -13.52 1.65
N THR A 90 -11.25 -12.20 1.77
CA THR A 90 -10.28 -11.36 1.07
C THR A 90 -9.01 -11.29 1.90
N THR A 91 -7.86 -11.59 1.31
CA THR A 91 -6.57 -11.24 1.89
C THR A 91 -6.07 -9.98 1.21
N PHE A 92 -5.87 -8.93 2.00
CA PHE A 92 -5.18 -7.74 1.54
C PHE A 92 -3.71 -7.81 1.93
N TYR A 93 -2.78 -7.59 1.00
CA TYR A 93 -1.36 -7.45 1.33
C TYR A 93 -0.83 -6.05 1.00
N VAL A 94 0.10 -5.59 1.82
CA VAL A 94 0.87 -4.36 1.61
C VAL A 94 2.34 -4.72 1.62
N VAL A 95 3.04 -4.46 0.52
CA VAL A 95 4.50 -4.61 0.45
C VAL A 95 5.17 -3.33 0.94
N ASN A 96 5.91 -3.44 2.05
CA ASN A 96 6.76 -2.40 2.63
C ASN A 96 8.26 -2.61 2.32
N GLN A 97 8.57 -3.56 1.44
CA GLN A 97 9.92 -3.74 0.91
C GLN A 97 10.12 -2.81 -0.29
N ASN A 98 11.26 -2.11 -0.26
CA ASN A 98 11.65 -1.23 -1.36
C ASN A 98 12.82 -1.80 -2.15
N ARG A 99 12.98 -1.38 -3.41
CA ARG A 99 14.24 -1.55 -4.13
C ARG A 99 15.32 -0.69 -3.49
N GLU A 100 16.58 -1.06 -3.73
CA GLU A 100 17.74 -0.27 -3.30
C GLU A 100 17.73 1.15 -3.89
N ASP A 101 17.14 1.34 -5.07
CA ASP A 101 16.97 2.66 -5.71
C ASP A 101 15.69 3.40 -5.29
N ASN A 102 14.98 2.89 -4.27
CA ASN A 102 13.73 3.42 -3.73
C ASN A 102 12.55 3.46 -4.71
N THR A 103 12.60 2.74 -5.84
CA THR A 103 11.48 2.62 -6.80
C THR A 103 10.72 1.31 -6.60
N ASP A 104 9.40 1.37 -6.39
CA ASP A 104 8.65 0.17 -5.96
C ASP A 104 7.42 -0.14 -6.83
N VAL A 105 7.32 0.51 -8.00
CA VAL A 105 6.28 0.20 -8.97
C VAL A 105 6.51 -1.24 -9.49
N GLY A 106 5.62 -2.15 -9.14
CA GLY A 106 5.60 -3.54 -9.62
C GLY A 106 6.66 -4.48 -9.03
N ILE A 107 7.34 -4.10 -7.93
CA ILE A 107 8.32 -5.00 -7.27
C ILE A 107 7.66 -6.27 -6.71
N ASP A 108 6.38 -6.20 -6.33
CA ASP A 108 5.56 -7.33 -5.91
C ASP A 108 5.27 -8.27 -7.08
N VAL A 109 4.86 -7.73 -8.22
CA VAL A 109 4.65 -8.50 -9.46
C VAL A 109 5.93 -9.21 -9.91
N GLU A 110 7.07 -8.51 -9.90
CA GLU A 110 8.34 -9.13 -10.26
C GLU A 110 8.78 -10.22 -9.29
N ALA A 111 8.52 -10.05 -7.98
CA ALA A 111 8.81 -11.07 -6.98
C ALA A 111 7.94 -12.32 -7.18
N ILE A 112 6.65 -12.14 -7.45
CA ILE A 112 5.69 -13.23 -7.74
C ILE A 112 6.13 -14.00 -8.99
N LEU A 113 6.48 -13.29 -10.06
CA LEU A 113 6.89 -13.89 -11.34
C LEU A 113 8.34 -14.39 -11.37
N GLY A 114 9.09 -14.23 -10.27
CA GLY A 114 10.49 -14.64 -10.19
C GLY A 114 11.46 -13.81 -11.04
N ARG A 115 11.05 -12.61 -11.46
CA ARG A 115 11.89 -11.66 -12.22
C ARG A 115 12.77 -10.80 -11.31
N TYR A 116 12.37 -10.60 -10.07
CA TYR A 116 13.17 -9.86 -9.10
C TYR A 116 14.21 -10.78 -8.43
N GLN A 117 15.49 -10.57 -8.75
CA GLN A 117 16.60 -11.29 -8.13
C GLN A 117 17.29 -10.40 -7.10
N GLY A 118 16.91 -10.56 -5.84
CA GLY A 118 17.52 -9.83 -4.75
C GLY A 118 19.01 -10.15 -4.57
N THR A 119 19.85 -9.12 -4.58
CA THR A 119 21.28 -9.21 -4.24
C THR A 119 21.46 -9.42 -2.74
N SER A 120 20.71 -8.68 -1.92
CA SER A 120 20.78 -8.72 -0.45
C SER A 120 19.99 -9.87 0.18
N THR A 121 20.37 -10.28 1.39
CA THR A 121 19.64 -11.29 2.19
C THR A 121 18.19 -10.88 2.43
N VAL A 122 17.95 -9.61 2.76
CA VAL A 122 16.62 -9.03 3.01
C VAL A 122 15.74 -9.19 1.77
N THR A 123 16.29 -8.84 0.61
CA THR A 123 15.58 -8.93 -0.66
C THR A 123 15.27 -10.37 -1.06
N ARG A 124 16.18 -11.32 -0.79
CA ARG A 124 15.93 -12.75 -1.02
C ARG A 124 14.84 -13.30 -0.12
N GLN A 125 14.79 -12.88 1.14
CA GLN A 125 13.73 -13.24 2.09
C GLN A 125 12.38 -12.72 1.60
N TYR A 126 12.30 -11.45 1.23
CA TYR A 126 11.11 -10.86 0.62
C TYR A 126 10.60 -11.66 -0.60
N VAL A 127 11.47 -11.95 -1.57
CA VAL A 127 11.09 -12.72 -2.78
C VAL A 127 10.58 -14.11 -2.39
N LYS A 128 11.23 -14.76 -1.42
CA LYS A 128 10.78 -16.06 -0.91
C LYS A 128 9.40 -15.94 -0.24
N ALA A 129 9.17 -14.94 0.59
CA ALA A 129 7.90 -14.70 1.28
C ALA A 129 6.76 -14.45 0.28
N MET A 130 6.96 -13.60 -0.73
CA MET A 130 5.99 -13.33 -1.79
C MET A 130 5.62 -14.60 -2.56
N ARG A 131 6.62 -15.39 -2.97
CA ARG A 131 6.39 -16.64 -3.71
C ARG A 131 5.67 -17.68 -2.86
N GLN A 132 6.04 -17.81 -1.59
CA GLN A 132 5.37 -18.72 -0.67
C GLN A 132 3.92 -18.30 -0.40
N LEU A 133 3.67 -17.01 -0.23
CA LEU A 133 2.33 -16.46 -0.04
C LEU A 133 1.41 -16.82 -1.22
N PHE A 134 1.83 -16.51 -2.45
CA PHE A 134 1.03 -16.78 -3.64
C PHE A 134 0.91 -18.28 -3.94
N PHE A 135 1.98 -19.06 -3.72
CA PHE A 135 1.90 -20.52 -3.83
C PHE A 135 0.86 -21.09 -2.88
N ARG A 136 0.82 -20.63 -1.62
CA ARG A 136 -0.18 -21.11 -0.65
C ARG A 136 -1.60 -20.68 -1.02
N PHE A 137 -1.78 -19.43 -1.46
CA PHE A 137 -3.07 -18.92 -1.90
C PHE A 137 -3.66 -19.75 -3.05
N ILE A 138 -2.85 -20.06 -4.06
CA ILE A 138 -3.30 -20.82 -5.24
C ILE A 138 -3.61 -22.29 -4.89
N ASN A 139 -2.80 -22.92 -4.05
CA ASN A 139 -2.90 -24.38 -3.82
C ASN A 139 -3.86 -24.79 -2.70
N PHE A 140 -4.05 -23.95 -1.68
CA PHE A 140 -4.79 -24.34 -0.47
C PHE A 140 -6.08 -23.55 -0.28
N ASP A 141 -6.40 -22.62 -1.19
CA ASP A 141 -7.58 -21.75 -1.17
C ASP A 141 -7.76 -20.96 0.14
N THR A 142 -6.76 -21.02 1.02
CA THR A 142 -6.76 -20.47 2.38
C THR A 142 -5.32 -20.20 2.80
N LEU A 143 -5.08 -19.04 3.41
CA LEU A 143 -3.77 -18.72 4.00
C LEU A 143 -3.64 -19.17 5.46
N SER A 144 -4.73 -19.60 6.08
CA SER A 144 -4.86 -20.29 7.37
C SER A 144 -6.32 -20.19 7.84
N GLU A 145 -6.82 -21.22 8.51
CA GLU A 145 -8.12 -21.20 9.20
C GLU A 145 -8.18 -20.05 10.21
N GLY A 146 -9.33 -19.37 10.27
CA GLY A 146 -9.57 -18.29 11.24
C GLY A 146 -9.40 -16.89 10.67
N LYS A 147 -10.55 -16.21 10.52
CA LYS A 147 -10.81 -14.82 10.10
C LYS A 147 -10.73 -14.54 8.60
N ASN A 148 -11.90 -14.22 8.04
CA ASN A 148 -12.05 -13.50 6.77
C ASN A 148 -11.45 -12.08 6.93
N ASN A 149 -10.95 -11.49 5.85
CA ASN A 149 -10.43 -10.11 5.79
C ASN A 149 -9.11 -9.87 6.56
N LYS A 150 -8.06 -10.62 6.20
CA LYS A 150 -6.70 -10.45 6.74
C LYS A 150 -5.98 -9.30 6.03
N LEU A 151 -5.29 -8.47 6.80
CA LEU A 151 -4.29 -7.53 6.28
C LEU A 151 -2.90 -8.09 6.57
N LEU A 152 -2.11 -8.30 5.52
CA LEU A 152 -0.73 -8.75 5.58
C LEU A 152 0.20 -7.58 5.30
N LEU A 153 1.13 -7.31 6.21
CA LEU A 153 2.28 -6.47 5.93
C LEU A 153 3.43 -7.37 5.51
N ILE A 154 4.01 -7.10 4.34
CA ILE A 154 5.09 -7.89 3.76
C ILE A 154 6.33 -7.01 3.66
N ASP A 155 7.36 -7.37 4.41
CA ASP A 155 8.70 -6.78 4.30
C ASP A 155 9.71 -7.86 3.89
N ARG A 156 10.44 -8.42 4.83
CA ARG A 156 11.26 -9.63 4.66
C ARG A 156 10.38 -10.88 4.74
N ASP A 157 9.35 -10.82 5.58
CA ASP A 157 8.39 -11.89 5.84
C ASP A 157 6.96 -11.33 5.81
N ALA A 158 5.95 -12.22 5.84
CA ALA A 158 4.55 -11.83 5.86
C ALA A 158 4.00 -11.88 7.30
N HIS A 159 3.48 -10.75 7.78
CA HIS A 159 2.91 -10.62 9.11
C HIS A 159 1.45 -10.15 9.06
N VAL A 160 0.58 -10.78 9.84
CA VAL A 160 -0.81 -10.34 9.98
C VAL A 160 -0.85 -9.11 10.87
N VAL A 161 -1.50 -8.05 10.39
CA VAL A 161 -1.78 -6.83 11.15
C VAL A 161 -3.28 -6.58 11.18
N ASN A 162 -3.77 -5.92 12.24
CA ASN A 162 -5.20 -5.65 12.40
C ASN A 162 -5.66 -4.41 11.62
N GLU A 163 -4.75 -3.43 11.46
CA GLU A 163 -5.09 -2.10 11.01
C GLU A 163 -3.95 -1.49 10.17
N TYR A 164 -4.29 -0.49 9.37
CA TYR A 164 -3.32 0.34 8.65
C TYR A 164 -3.62 1.79 9.01
N LYS A 165 -2.98 2.27 10.08
CA LYS A 165 -3.36 3.50 10.80
C LYS A 165 -3.58 4.73 9.92
N ASN A 166 -2.79 4.87 8.86
CA ASN A 166 -2.95 5.95 7.90
C ASN A 166 -4.25 5.84 7.10
N CYS A 167 -4.59 4.63 6.64
CA CYS A 167 -5.84 4.41 5.93
C CYS A 167 -7.05 4.55 6.83
N ASP A 168 -6.98 4.04 8.06
CA ASP A 168 -8.07 4.20 9.02
C ASP A 168 -8.34 5.69 9.28
N PHE A 169 -7.29 6.51 9.36
CA PHE A 169 -7.42 7.95 9.42
C PHE A 169 -8.06 8.54 8.15
N TRP A 170 -7.52 8.28 6.96
CA TRP A 170 -8.04 8.86 5.71
C TRP A 170 -9.48 8.44 5.39
N ILE A 171 -9.85 7.21 5.73
CA ILE A 171 -11.21 6.70 5.59
C ILE A 171 -12.13 7.40 6.59
N SER A 172 -11.74 7.51 7.86
CA SER A 172 -12.58 8.18 8.89
C SER A 172 -12.79 9.67 8.62
N ARG A 173 -11.87 10.33 7.92
CA ARG A 173 -11.98 11.73 7.48
C ARG A 173 -12.73 11.91 6.15
N GLY A 174 -13.23 10.83 5.55
CA GLY A 174 -13.94 10.89 4.26
C GLY A 174 -13.05 11.29 3.08
N ILE A 175 -11.72 11.23 3.23
CA ILE A 175 -10.79 11.50 2.14
C ILE A 175 -10.80 10.33 1.15
N VAL A 176 -10.80 9.11 1.69
CA VAL A 176 -10.86 7.87 0.92
C VAL A 176 -12.26 7.26 1.10
N PRO A 177 -12.91 6.78 0.03
CA PRO A 177 -12.40 6.65 -1.34
C PRO A 177 -12.65 7.89 -2.23
N LEU A 178 -13.27 8.96 -1.73
CA LEU A 178 -13.79 10.06 -2.54
C LEU A 178 -12.73 10.79 -3.39
N TYR A 179 -11.52 10.97 -2.85
CA TYR A 179 -10.39 11.62 -3.52
C TYR A 179 -9.26 10.65 -3.89
N GLY A 180 -9.52 9.35 -3.76
CA GLY A 180 -8.61 8.30 -4.22
C GLY A 180 -8.75 8.03 -5.70
N LYS A 181 -7.71 7.47 -6.32
CA LYS A 181 -7.80 6.91 -7.67
C LYS A 181 -8.45 5.52 -7.54
N ILE A 182 -9.53 5.26 -8.27
CA ILE A 182 -10.12 3.92 -8.38
C ILE A 182 -10.00 3.50 -9.85
N ASP A 183 -8.76 3.52 -10.36
CA ASP A 183 -8.38 2.95 -11.66
C ASP A 183 -6.86 2.82 -11.82
#